data_AF-A0AAE0SKH4-F1
#
_entry.id   AF-A0AAE0SKH4-F1
#
_cell.length_a   1.000
_cell.length_b   1.000
_cell.length_c   1.000
_cell.angle_alpha   90.00
_cell.angle_beta   90.00
_cell.angle_gamma   90.00
#
_symmetry.space_group_name_H-M   'P 1'
#
loop_
_entity.id
_entity.type
_entity.pdbx_description
1 polymer ?
#
loop_
_entity_poly.entity_id
_entity_poly.type
_entity_poly.pdbx_seq_one_letter_code
_entity_poly.pdbx_strand_id
1 'polypeptide(L)'
;MSRYHCSNHQEEDISYYCKSHDDLCCIKCYLFYHKHCSNTVHIESQEKETLDRNSRHLLDDLKRIEEYLSQYIEKNRRNLERLKKNIQNVLIYITQVKERVLELIDNLMGYVQQQTKRIYDDEFAKKSEDNDDCHSLLAEAQTSIQRLDSVIQKESKTQKFLTEYQEQRRMFTIRDQVSSKYGKIESKSIKFTMCDNLESLLSLRVFELSTVEPEDKIEPMQGFHRTPDE
;
A
#
# COMPACT_ATOMS: atom_id res chain seq x y z
N MET A 1 50.40 -25.23 46.65
CA MET A 1 49.66 -24.06 47.14
C MET A 1 50.57 -22.86 47.00
N SER A 2 50.27 -21.95 46.06
CA SER A 2 51.00 -20.69 45.94
C SER A 2 50.69 -19.84 47.18
N ARG A 3 51.71 -19.46 47.95
CA ARG A 3 51.54 -18.59 49.12
C ARG A 3 51.48 -17.15 48.63
N TYR A 4 50.43 -16.43 49.01
CA TYR A 4 50.29 -15.01 48.72
C TYR A 4 50.94 -14.23 49.87
N HIS A 5 51.96 -13.44 49.57
CA HIS A 5 52.67 -12.62 50.56
C HIS A 5 52.08 -11.21 50.64
N CYS A 6 52.17 -10.60 51.82
CA CYS A 6 51.70 -9.23 52.02
C CYS A 6 52.61 -8.21 51.34
N SER A 7 52.04 -7.29 50.57
CA SER A 7 52.76 -6.21 49.88
C SER A 7 53.58 -5.32 50.83
N ASN A 8 53.12 -5.14 52.07
CA ASN A 8 53.78 -4.32 53.09
C ASN A 8 54.72 -5.12 54.01
N HIS A 9 54.57 -6.44 54.05
CA HIS A 9 55.34 -7.34 54.90
C HIS A 9 55.69 -8.59 54.09
N GLN A 10 56.75 -8.50 53.27
CA GLN A 10 57.08 -9.49 52.23
C GLN A 10 57.38 -10.90 52.76
N GLU A 11 57.73 -11.03 54.03
CA GLU A 11 57.98 -12.31 54.72
C GLU A 11 56.71 -12.90 55.36
N GLU A 12 55.59 -12.17 55.36
CA GLU A 12 54.34 -12.59 56.00
C GLU A 12 53.33 -13.05 54.96
N ASP A 13 52.70 -14.18 55.23
CA ASP A 13 51.60 -14.70 54.42
C ASP A 13 50.30 -13.92 54.69
N ILE A 14 49.47 -13.77 53.67
CA ILE A 14 48.11 -13.23 53.81
C ILE A 14 47.24 -14.27 54.53
N SER A 15 46.58 -13.86 55.61
CA SER A 15 45.77 -14.75 56.46
C SER A 15 44.41 -14.18 56.84
N TYR A 16 44.15 -12.90 56.55
CA TYR A 16 42.92 -12.20 56.92
C TYR A 16 42.30 -11.47 55.73
N TYR A 17 40.98 -11.35 55.72
CA TYR A 17 40.22 -10.51 54.81
C TYR A 17 39.42 -9.48 55.61
N CYS A 18 39.61 -8.20 55.30
CA CYS A 18 38.97 -7.08 55.96
C CYS A 18 37.76 -6.61 55.15
N LYS A 19 36.54 -6.97 55.56
CA LYS A 19 35.30 -6.60 54.84
C LYS A 19 35.07 -5.08 54.78
N SER A 20 35.55 -4.34 55.78
CA SER A 20 35.39 -2.88 55.84
C SER A 20 36.19 -2.15 54.76
N HIS A 21 37.28 -2.76 54.28
CA HIS A 21 38.19 -2.18 53.29
C HIS A 21 38.23 -2.98 51.98
N ASP A 22 37.49 -4.10 51.91
CA ASP A 22 37.50 -5.06 50.81
C ASP A 22 38.92 -5.49 50.40
N ASP A 23 39.78 -5.78 51.39
CA ASP A 23 41.21 -6.03 51.17
C ASP A 23 41.74 -7.24 51.97
N LEU A 24 42.78 -7.86 51.43
CA LEU A 24 43.49 -9.01 51.98
C LEU A 24 44.74 -8.57 52.75
N CYS A 25 44.92 -9.05 53.98
CA CYS A 25 46.03 -8.61 54.83
C CYS A 25 46.69 -9.75 55.64
N CYS A 26 47.98 -9.57 55.97
CA CYS A 26 48.68 -10.47 56.90
C CYS A 26 48.37 -10.13 58.36
N ILE A 27 48.81 -11.00 59.29
CA ILE A 27 48.63 -10.79 60.73
C ILE A 27 49.15 -9.44 61.23
N LYS A 28 50.29 -8.97 60.72
CA LYS A 28 50.86 -7.65 61.11
C LYS A 28 49.95 -6.51 60.65
N CYS A 29 49.53 -6.51 59.39
CA CYS A 29 48.60 -5.51 58.89
C CYS A 29 47.28 -5.50 59.67
N TYR A 30 46.78 -6.69 60.03
CA TYR A 30 45.61 -6.79 60.89
C TYR A 30 45.84 -6.11 62.24
N LEU A 31 46.90 -6.46 62.97
CA LEU A 31 47.15 -5.95 64.32
C LEU A 31 47.40 -4.44 64.37
N PHE A 32 48.08 -3.88 63.36
CA PHE A 32 48.50 -2.47 63.37
C PHE A 32 47.50 -1.53 62.68
N TYR A 33 46.81 -1.98 61.63
CA TYR A 33 45.98 -1.10 60.81
C TYR A 33 44.50 -1.50 60.83
N HIS A 34 44.18 -2.79 60.90
CA HIS A 34 42.79 -3.26 60.78
C HIS A 34 42.17 -3.79 62.07
N LYS A 35 42.87 -3.72 63.21
CA LYS A 35 42.42 -4.28 64.50
C LYS A 35 41.08 -3.70 64.98
N HIS A 36 40.78 -2.46 64.60
CA HIS A 36 39.54 -1.77 64.94
C HIS A 36 38.47 -1.85 63.84
N CYS A 37 38.74 -2.55 62.73
CA CYS A 37 37.74 -2.78 61.70
C CYS A 37 36.69 -3.76 62.23
N SER A 38 35.42 -3.45 62.02
CA SER A 38 34.30 -4.20 62.60
C SER A 38 34.16 -5.62 62.08
N ASN A 39 34.76 -5.94 60.93
CA ASN A 39 34.55 -7.20 60.21
C ASN A 39 35.82 -7.70 59.49
N THR A 40 36.87 -8.03 60.24
CA THR A 40 38.03 -8.76 59.71
C THR A 40 37.91 -10.24 60.02
N VAL A 41 38.05 -11.08 59.00
CA VAL A 41 37.85 -12.54 59.09
C VAL A 41 39.15 -13.25 58.76
N HIS A 42 39.51 -14.26 59.55
CA HIS A 42 40.65 -15.13 59.22
C HIS A 42 40.27 -16.07 58.07
N ILE A 43 41.02 -16.05 56.97
CA ILE A 43 40.67 -16.72 55.71
C ILE A 43 40.55 -18.24 55.92
N GLU A 44 41.45 -18.84 56.70
CA GLU A 44 41.39 -20.30 56.96
C GLU A 44 40.26 -20.70 57.91
N SER A 45 39.70 -19.74 58.67
CA SER A 45 38.54 -19.98 59.56
C SER A 45 37.21 -19.95 58.81
N GLN A 46 37.19 -19.42 57.58
CA GLN A 46 36.07 -19.60 56.67
C GLN A 46 36.18 -21.00 56.09
N GLU A 47 35.45 -21.95 56.66
CA GLU A 47 35.47 -23.36 56.26
C GLU A 47 35.40 -23.52 54.73
N LYS A 48 36.32 -24.32 54.17
CA LYS A 48 36.36 -24.67 52.73
C LYS A 48 35.00 -25.12 52.19
N GLU A 49 34.16 -25.77 53.01
CA GLU A 49 32.84 -26.24 52.58
C GLU A 49 31.86 -25.10 52.25
N THR A 50 31.92 -23.97 52.94
CA THR A 50 30.98 -22.85 52.73
C THR A 50 31.36 -22.03 51.49
N LEU A 51 32.66 -21.85 51.26
CA LEU A 51 33.20 -21.20 50.05
C LEU A 51 32.92 -22.03 48.79
N ASP A 52 33.08 -23.35 48.84
CA ASP A 52 32.79 -24.24 47.72
C ASP A 52 31.30 -24.29 47.39
N ARG A 53 30.42 -24.33 48.40
CA ARG A 53 28.96 -24.33 48.18
C ARG A 53 28.47 -23.00 47.59
N ASN A 54 28.88 -21.86 48.17
CA ASN A 54 28.44 -20.55 47.68
C ASN A 54 28.97 -20.26 46.27
N SER A 55 30.23 -20.59 46.00
CA SER A 55 30.82 -20.40 44.66
C SER A 55 30.16 -21.31 43.62
N ARG A 56 29.80 -22.55 43.98
CA ARG A 56 29.04 -23.45 43.09
C ARG A 56 27.63 -22.93 42.82
N HIS A 57 26.92 -22.44 43.84
CA HIS A 57 25.60 -21.83 43.66
C HIS A 57 25.66 -20.61 42.73
N LEU A 58 26.62 -19.70 42.93
CA LEU A 58 26.82 -18.55 42.04
C LEU A 58 27.16 -18.99 40.61
N LEU A 59 28.01 -20.00 40.44
CA LEU A 59 28.33 -20.54 39.12
C LEU A 59 27.12 -21.16 38.43
N ASP A 60 26.31 -21.93 39.16
CA ASP A 60 25.11 -22.57 38.63
C ASP A 60 24.06 -21.52 38.23
N ASP A 61 23.89 -20.46 39.02
CA ASP A 61 22.99 -19.35 38.68
C ASP A 61 23.48 -18.58 37.45
N LEU A 62 24.78 -18.28 37.35
CA LEU A 62 25.35 -17.64 36.17
C LEU A 62 25.17 -18.49 34.90
N LYS A 63 25.34 -19.81 35.00
CA LYS A 63 25.07 -20.73 33.87
C LYS A 63 23.60 -20.72 33.45
N ARG A 64 22.66 -20.70 34.41
CA ARG A 64 21.22 -20.59 34.10
C ARG A 64 20.89 -19.28 33.41
N ILE A 65 21.50 -18.18 33.85
CA ILE A 65 21.34 -16.87 33.21
C ILE A 65 21.91 -16.91 31.79
N GLU A 66 23.10 -17.48 31.59
CA GLU A 66 23.72 -17.64 30.27
C GLU A 66 22.83 -18.46 29.31
N GLU A 67 22.30 -19.59 29.77
CA GLU A 67 21.40 -20.44 28.99
C GLU A 67 20.11 -19.68 28.61
N TYR A 68 19.50 -18.98 29.56
CA TYR A 68 18.30 -18.19 29.29
C TYR A 68 18.57 -17.07 28.28
N LEU A 69 19.64 -16.31 28.45
CA LEU A 69 20.02 -15.24 27.53
C LEU A 69 20.30 -15.79 26.13
N SER A 70 20.97 -16.94 26.03
CA SER A 70 21.23 -17.61 24.76
C SER A 70 19.93 -18.01 24.04
N GLN A 71 18.98 -18.59 24.77
CA GLN A 71 17.67 -18.95 24.23
C GLN A 71 16.86 -17.71 23.81
N TYR A 72 16.91 -16.64 24.60
CA TYR A 72 16.23 -15.39 24.32
C TYR A 72 16.78 -14.71 23.06
N ILE A 73 18.10 -14.65 22.90
CA ILE A 73 18.77 -14.12 21.70
C ILE A 73 18.34 -14.92 20.47
N GLU A 74 18.35 -16.25 20.52
CA GLU A 74 17.98 -17.10 19.40
C GLU A 74 16.47 -16.99 19.06
N LYS A 75 15.60 -16.85 20.07
CA LYS A 75 14.17 -16.57 19.86
C LYS A 75 13.98 -15.23 19.15
N ASN A 76 14.66 -14.17 19.61
CA ASN A 76 14.57 -12.85 19.00
C ASN A 76 15.12 -12.84 17.58
N ARG A 77 16.23 -13.54 17.30
CA ARG A 77 16.77 -13.69 15.95
C ARG A 77 15.73 -14.30 15.00
N ARG A 78 15.09 -15.41 15.40
CA ARG A 78 14.03 -16.05 14.63
C ARG A 78 12.81 -15.14 14.43
N ASN A 79 12.43 -14.37 15.45
CA ASN A 79 11.33 -13.41 15.35
C ASN A 79 11.64 -12.28 14.37
N LEU A 80 12.86 -11.74 14.37
CA LEU A 80 13.29 -10.72 13.42
C LEU A 80 13.31 -11.25 11.98
N GLU A 81 13.75 -12.50 11.78
CA GLU A 81 13.71 -13.15 10.46
C GLU A 81 12.27 -13.35 9.96
N ARG A 82 11.36 -13.79 10.84
CA ARG A 82 9.92 -13.90 10.52
C ARG A 82 9.32 -12.54 10.19
N LEU A 83 9.62 -11.51 10.97
CA LEU A 83 9.14 -10.16 10.74
C LEU A 83 9.62 -9.62 9.38
N LYS A 84 10.91 -9.81 9.06
CA LYS A 84 11.48 -9.44 7.76
C LYS A 84 10.75 -10.14 6.61
N LYS A 85 10.51 -11.45 6.72
CA LYS A 85 9.76 -12.23 5.71
C LYS A 85 8.32 -11.73 5.58
N ASN A 86 7.64 -11.43 6.68
CA ASN A 86 6.28 -10.90 6.68
C ASN A 86 6.22 -9.54 5.98
N ILE A 87 7.15 -8.63 6.27
CA ILE A 87 7.24 -7.33 5.59
C ILE A 87 7.41 -7.53 4.07
N GLN A 88 8.30 -8.44 3.65
CA GLN A 88 8.49 -8.73 2.23
C GLN A 88 7.21 -9.27 1.57
N ASN A 89 6.50 -10.20 2.24
CA ASN A 89 5.24 -10.74 1.73
C ASN A 89 4.16 -9.65 1.58
N VAL A 90 4.04 -8.74 2.56
CA VAL A 90 3.11 -7.62 2.50
C VAL A 90 3.44 -6.69 1.34
N LEU A 91 4.72 -6.38 1.12
CA LEU A 91 5.15 -5.54 -0.01
C LEU A 91 4.83 -6.19 -1.37
N ILE A 92 5.06 -7.50 -1.51
CA ILE A 92 4.68 -8.26 -2.70
C ILE A 92 3.17 -8.19 -2.92
N TYR A 93 2.38 -8.43 -1.86
CA TYR A 93 0.92 -8.37 -1.95
C TYR A 93 0.42 -6.98 -2.36
N ILE A 94 0.93 -5.91 -1.76
CA ILE A 94 0.60 -4.52 -2.14
C ILE A 94 0.91 -4.27 -3.62
N THR A 95 2.04 -4.79 -4.11
CA THR A 95 2.45 -4.64 -5.51
C THR A 95 1.48 -5.35 -6.45
N GLN A 96 1.11 -6.60 -6.15
CA GLN A 96 0.12 -7.36 -6.92
C GLN A 96 -1.26 -6.69 -6.94
N VAL A 97 -1.69 -6.13 -5.81
CA VAL A 97 -2.95 -5.38 -5.72
C VAL A 97 -2.90 -4.13 -6.59
N LYS A 98 -1.79 -3.37 -6.54
CA LYS A 98 -1.58 -2.20 -7.39
C LYS A 98 -1.67 -2.56 -8.87
N GLU A 99 -1.01 -3.64 -9.29
CA GLU A 99 -1.02 -4.10 -10.69
C GLU A 99 -2.45 -4.47 -11.15
N ARG A 100 -3.22 -5.18 -10.32
CA ARG A 100 -4.62 -5.52 -10.62
C ARG A 100 -5.51 -4.28 -10.75
N VAL A 101 -5.31 -3.28 -9.89
CA VAL A 101 -6.08 -2.02 -9.97
C VAL A 101 -5.76 -1.27 -11.27
N LEU A 102 -4.49 -1.22 -11.67
CA LEU A 102 -4.09 -0.61 -12.94
C LEU A 102 -4.70 -1.35 -14.14
N GLU A 103 -4.69 -2.68 -14.13
CA GLU A 103 -5.31 -3.50 -15.18
C GLU A 103 -6.82 -3.24 -15.29
N LEU A 104 -7.52 -3.10 -14.16
CA LEU A 104 -8.95 -2.74 -14.15
C LEU A 104 -9.20 -1.34 -14.74
N ILE A 105 -8.34 -0.37 -14.43
CA ILE A 105 -8.44 0.98 -14.99
C ILE A 105 -8.20 0.94 -16.51
N ASP A 106 -7.19 0.24 -16.97
CA ASP A 106 -6.87 0.12 -18.40
C ASP A 106 -8.01 -0.55 -19.18
N ASN A 107 -8.60 -1.61 -18.62
CA ASN A 107 -9.76 -2.28 -19.20
C ASN A 107 -10.99 -1.35 -19.27
N LEU A 108 -11.24 -0.57 -18.21
CA LEU A 108 -12.33 0.40 -18.20
C LEU A 108 -12.10 1.49 -19.26
N MET A 109 -10.88 2.02 -19.36
CA MET A 109 -10.53 3.00 -20.38
C MET A 109 -10.73 2.46 -21.79
N GLY A 110 -10.26 1.23 -22.06
CA GLY A 110 -10.46 0.57 -23.35
C GLY A 110 -11.94 0.40 -23.70
N TYR A 111 -12.76 0.00 -22.73
CA TYR A 111 -14.21 -0.10 -22.90
C TYR A 111 -14.84 1.26 -23.24
N VAL A 112 -14.51 2.32 -22.48
CA VAL A 112 -15.04 3.67 -22.72
C VAL A 112 -14.66 4.19 -24.10
N GLN A 113 -13.41 4.00 -24.51
CA GLN A 113 -12.94 4.40 -25.84
C GLN A 113 -13.71 3.68 -26.93
N GLN A 114 -13.93 2.37 -26.79
CA GLN A 114 -14.69 1.59 -27.76
C GLN A 114 -16.15 2.04 -27.85
N GLN A 115 -16.82 2.26 -26.72
CA GLN A 115 -18.21 2.72 -26.71
C GLN A 115 -18.34 4.13 -27.29
N THR A 116 -17.43 5.04 -26.92
CA THR A 116 -17.41 6.41 -27.44
C THR A 116 -17.20 6.41 -28.95
N LYS A 117 -16.28 5.57 -29.45
CA LYS A 117 -16.05 5.42 -30.89
C LYS A 117 -17.28 4.89 -31.61
N ARG A 118 -17.95 3.87 -31.08
CA ARG A 118 -19.18 3.32 -31.68
C ARG A 118 -20.28 4.38 -31.77
N ILE A 119 -20.53 5.10 -30.67
CA ILE A 119 -21.53 6.19 -30.64
C ILE A 119 -21.18 7.26 -31.67
N TYR A 120 -19.90 7.64 -31.75
CA TYR A 120 -19.44 8.62 -32.74
C TYR A 120 -19.65 8.11 -34.17
N ASP A 121 -19.23 6.89 -34.48
CA ASP A 121 -19.32 6.31 -35.82
C ASP A 121 -20.81 6.17 -36.25
N ASP A 122 -21.70 5.75 -35.34
CA ASP A 122 -23.14 5.62 -35.59
C ASP A 122 -23.81 6.98 -35.85
N GLU A 123 -23.52 7.98 -35.01
CA GLU A 123 -24.04 9.35 -35.20
C GLU A 123 -23.47 9.99 -36.46
N PHE A 124 -22.19 9.76 -36.75
CA PHE A 124 -21.55 10.24 -37.98
C PHE A 124 -22.18 9.62 -39.22
N ALA A 125 -22.40 8.30 -39.24
CA ALA A 125 -23.03 7.60 -40.35
C ALA A 125 -24.43 8.15 -40.62
N LYS A 126 -25.24 8.31 -39.56
CA LYS A 126 -26.59 8.89 -39.66
C LYS A 126 -26.57 10.32 -40.20
N LYS A 127 -25.63 11.14 -39.72
CA LYS A 127 -25.47 12.53 -40.20
C LYS A 127 -24.97 12.59 -41.63
N SER A 128 -24.13 11.65 -42.05
CA SER A 128 -23.69 11.53 -43.43
C SER A 128 -24.85 11.18 -44.35
N GLU A 129 -25.70 10.23 -43.97
CA GLU A 129 -26.91 9.86 -44.73
C GLU A 129 -27.89 11.04 -44.83
N ASP A 130 -28.14 11.76 -43.73
CA ASP A 130 -28.94 12.99 -43.72
C ASP A 130 -28.39 14.03 -44.73
N ASN A 131 -27.06 14.15 -44.83
CA ASN A 131 -26.38 15.11 -45.70
C ASN A 131 -26.47 14.70 -47.18
N ASP A 132 -26.32 13.41 -47.48
CA ASP A 132 -26.47 12.87 -48.84
C ASP A 132 -27.90 13.06 -49.36
N ASP A 133 -28.90 12.81 -48.51
CA ASP A 133 -30.31 13.09 -48.81
C ASP A 133 -30.53 14.59 -49.11
N CYS A 134 -29.95 15.49 -48.31
CA CYS A 134 -30.03 16.93 -48.54
C CYS A 134 -29.38 17.34 -49.87
N HIS A 135 -28.23 16.76 -50.21
CA HIS A 135 -27.57 17.01 -51.49
C HIS A 135 -28.43 16.55 -52.68
N SER A 136 -29.10 15.41 -52.56
CA SER A 136 -30.01 14.90 -53.60
C SER A 136 -31.20 15.84 -53.81
N LEU A 137 -31.86 16.27 -52.71
CA LEU A 137 -32.96 17.24 -52.77
C LEU A 137 -32.52 18.58 -53.35
N LEU A 138 -31.31 19.04 -52.99
CA LEU A 138 -30.74 20.28 -53.53
C LEU A 138 -30.51 20.17 -55.04
N ALA A 139 -29.97 19.06 -55.53
CA ALA A 139 -29.73 18.82 -56.95
C ALA A 139 -31.06 18.78 -57.74
N GLU A 140 -32.10 18.16 -57.17
CA GLU A 140 -33.45 18.14 -57.77
C GLU A 140 -34.06 19.55 -57.84
N ALA A 141 -33.93 20.34 -56.77
CA ALA A 141 -34.37 21.73 -56.74
C ALA A 141 -33.61 22.58 -57.77
N GLN A 142 -32.29 22.44 -57.85
CA GLN A 142 -31.45 23.15 -58.84
C GLN A 142 -31.83 22.79 -60.27
N THR A 143 -32.10 21.51 -60.55
CA THR A 143 -32.56 21.06 -61.87
C THR A 143 -33.92 21.69 -62.23
N SER A 144 -34.83 21.76 -61.27
CA SER A 144 -36.15 22.38 -61.45
C SER A 144 -36.04 23.88 -61.73
N ILE A 145 -35.16 24.58 -61.01
CA ILE A 145 -34.85 26.00 -61.24
C ILE A 145 -34.30 26.21 -62.66
N GLN A 146 -33.30 25.42 -63.08
CA GLN A 146 -32.70 25.54 -64.41
C GLN A 146 -33.73 25.34 -65.54
N ARG A 147 -34.64 24.37 -65.37
CA ARG A 147 -35.73 24.14 -66.33
C ARG A 147 -36.64 25.35 -66.43
N LEU A 148 -37.14 25.86 -65.30
CA LEU A 148 -38.01 27.04 -65.28
C LEU A 148 -37.32 28.26 -65.92
N ASP A 149 -36.06 28.53 -65.56
CA ASP A 149 -35.29 29.64 -66.14
C ASP A 149 -35.16 29.52 -67.67
N SER A 150 -34.88 28.32 -68.18
CA SER A 150 -34.72 28.09 -69.62
C SER A 150 -36.02 28.34 -70.40
N VAL A 151 -37.16 27.91 -69.84
CA VAL A 151 -38.49 28.02 -70.44
C VAL A 151 -39.00 29.46 -70.37
N ILE A 152 -38.72 30.18 -69.28
CA ILE A 152 -39.07 31.60 -69.13
C ILE A 152 -38.44 32.45 -70.26
N GLN A 153 -37.19 32.16 -70.62
CA GLN A 153 -36.42 32.99 -71.55
C GLN A 153 -36.70 32.71 -73.04
N LYS A 154 -37.04 31.48 -73.45
CA LYS A 154 -36.92 31.07 -74.87
C LYS A 154 -38.10 30.33 -75.49
N GLU A 155 -39.19 30.06 -74.76
CA GLU A 155 -40.23 29.14 -75.22
C GLU A 155 -41.62 29.74 -75.47
N SER A 156 -42.47 28.98 -76.17
CA SER A 156 -43.85 29.33 -76.49
C SER A 156 -44.74 29.36 -75.23
N LYS A 157 -45.85 30.11 -75.27
CA LYS A 157 -46.81 30.20 -74.14
C LYS A 157 -47.31 28.83 -73.66
N THR A 158 -47.52 27.89 -74.59
CA THR A 158 -47.97 26.53 -74.29
C THR A 158 -46.91 25.73 -73.52
N GLN A 159 -45.64 25.83 -73.92
CA GLN A 159 -44.55 25.16 -73.22
C GLN A 159 -44.31 25.76 -71.83
N LYS A 160 -44.42 27.09 -71.69
CA LYS A 160 -44.35 27.76 -70.37
C LYS A 160 -45.39 27.20 -69.39
N PHE A 161 -46.65 27.11 -69.81
CA PHE A 161 -47.73 26.58 -68.98
C PHE A 161 -47.51 25.10 -68.59
N LEU A 162 -47.12 24.25 -69.55
CA LEU A 162 -46.89 22.83 -69.28
C LEU A 162 -45.74 22.60 -68.31
N THR A 163 -44.61 23.30 -68.50
CA THR A 163 -43.46 23.20 -67.61
C THR A 163 -43.78 23.75 -66.22
N GLU A 164 -44.44 24.90 -66.13
CA GLU A 164 -44.87 25.48 -64.85
C GLU A 164 -45.74 24.50 -64.06
N TYR A 165 -46.75 23.90 -64.69
CA TYR A 165 -47.63 22.93 -64.05
C TYR A 165 -46.87 21.68 -63.54
N GLN A 166 -45.89 21.18 -64.31
CA GLN A 166 -45.08 20.03 -63.92
C GLN A 166 -44.12 20.36 -62.77
N GLU A 167 -43.41 21.48 -62.84
CA GLU A 167 -42.46 21.87 -61.80
C GLU A 167 -43.18 22.30 -60.51
N GLN A 168 -44.39 22.85 -60.59
CA GLN A 168 -45.19 23.15 -59.42
C GLN A 168 -45.48 21.88 -58.60
N ARG A 169 -45.80 20.76 -59.26
CA ARG A 169 -45.98 19.46 -58.57
C ARG A 169 -44.69 18.97 -57.93
N ARG A 170 -43.54 19.06 -58.62
CA ARG A 170 -42.24 18.68 -58.04
C ARG A 170 -41.86 19.55 -56.86
N MET A 171 -42.09 20.85 -56.94
CA MET A 171 -41.84 21.78 -55.84
C MET A 171 -42.65 21.40 -54.60
N PHE A 172 -43.92 21.00 -54.76
CA PHE A 172 -44.70 20.49 -53.63
C PHE A 172 -44.10 19.22 -53.03
N THR A 173 -43.66 18.26 -53.85
CA THR A 173 -42.99 17.04 -53.37
C THR A 173 -41.72 17.34 -52.59
N ILE A 174 -40.82 18.17 -53.14
CA ILE A 174 -39.56 18.55 -52.49
C ILE A 174 -39.85 19.28 -51.18
N ARG A 175 -40.79 20.23 -51.19
CA ARG A 175 -41.18 20.97 -49.98
C ARG A 175 -41.72 20.04 -48.89
N ASP A 176 -42.55 19.06 -49.26
CA ASP A 176 -43.12 18.10 -48.33
C ASP A 176 -42.05 17.17 -47.74
N GLN A 177 -41.12 16.69 -48.58
CA GLN A 177 -39.97 15.88 -48.15
C GLN A 177 -39.05 16.65 -47.18
N VAL A 178 -38.74 17.91 -47.49
CA VAL A 178 -37.92 18.76 -46.60
C VAL A 178 -38.63 19.00 -45.27
N SER A 179 -39.92 19.35 -45.32
CA SER A 179 -40.70 19.69 -44.12
C SER A 179 -40.92 18.48 -43.22
N SER A 180 -41.16 17.30 -43.80
CA SER A 180 -41.42 16.07 -43.05
C SER A 180 -40.15 15.48 -42.43
N LYS A 181 -39.02 15.47 -43.14
CA LYS A 181 -37.75 14.89 -42.64
C LYS A 181 -36.98 15.85 -41.72
N TYR A 182 -36.92 17.13 -42.07
CA TYR A 182 -36.00 18.07 -41.40
C TYR A 182 -36.71 19.15 -40.58
N GLY A 183 -38.03 19.30 -40.72
CA GLY A 183 -38.80 20.30 -39.97
C GLY A 183 -38.27 21.72 -40.20
N LYS A 184 -38.04 22.46 -39.11
CA LYS A 184 -37.26 23.71 -39.16
C LYS A 184 -35.77 23.37 -39.20
N ILE A 185 -35.03 23.97 -40.13
CA ILE A 185 -33.56 23.90 -40.16
C ILE A 185 -33.04 24.64 -38.92
N GLU A 186 -32.93 23.92 -37.81
CA GLU A 186 -32.28 24.37 -36.59
C GLU A 186 -30.97 23.61 -36.45
N SER A 187 -29.88 24.34 -36.18
CA SER A 187 -28.58 23.76 -35.90
C SER A 187 -28.64 23.00 -34.57
N LYS A 188 -28.96 21.71 -34.63
CA LYS A 188 -28.87 20.84 -33.45
C LYS A 188 -27.39 20.60 -33.15
N SER A 189 -26.93 21.14 -32.02
CA SER A 189 -25.62 20.76 -31.48
C SER A 189 -25.66 19.33 -30.99
N ILE A 190 -24.64 18.55 -31.36
CA ILE A 190 -24.45 17.21 -30.82
C ILE A 190 -24.00 17.39 -29.37
N LYS A 191 -24.82 16.91 -28.43
CA LYS A 191 -24.47 16.87 -27.01
C LYS A 191 -24.04 15.45 -26.66
N PHE A 192 -22.83 15.32 -26.12
CA PHE A 192 -22.37 14.07 -25.54
C PHE A 192 -22.88 13.98 -24.11
N THR A 193 -23.71 12.98 -23.82
CA THR A 193 -24.20 12.70 -22.47
C THR A 193 -23.51 11.42 -22.01
N MET A 194 -22.80 11.47 -20.87
CA MET A 194 -22.18 10.29 -20.29
C MET A 194 -23.26 9.24 -19.97
N CYS A 195 -22.95 7.98 -20.21
CA CYS A 195 -23.88 6.87 -19.99
C CYS A 195 -23.90 6.49 -18.50
N ASP A 196 -25.08 6.36 -17.89
CA ASP A 196 -25.28 6.05 -16.45
C ASP A 196 -24.52 4.79 -15.97
N ASN A 197 -24.22 3.86 -16.88
CA ASN A 197 -23.46 2.64 -16.58
C ASN A 197 -22.02 2.92 -16.10
N LEU A 198 -21.40 4.04 -16.52
CA LEU A 198 -20.06 4.45 -16.11
C LEU A 198 -20.01 4.97 -14.68
N GLU A 199 -21.05 5.67 -14.23
CA GLU A 199 -21.15 6.13 -12.84
C GLU A 199 -21.26 4.95 -11.86
N SER A 200 -21.97 3.88 -12.24
CA SER A 200 -22.09 2.70 -11.38
C SER A 200 -20.76 1.93 -11.22
N LEU A 201 -19.91 1.90 -12.24
CA LEU A 201 -18.61 1.20 -12.19
C LEU A 201 -17.59 1.92 -11.29
N LEU A 202 -17.65 3.25 -11.22
CA LEU A 202 -16.82 4.05 -10.31
C LEU A 202 -17.23 3.90 -8.84
N SER A 203 -18.43 3.35 -8.57
CA SER A 203 -18.98 3.20 -7.22
C SER A 203 -18.63 1.86 -6.54
N LEU A 204 -17.91 0.95 -7.20
CA LEU A 204 -17.49 -0.33 -6.62
C LEU A 204 -16.40 -0.10 -5.56
N ARG A 205 -16.85 -0.07 -4.29
CA ARG A 205 -16.08 -0.03 -3.05
C ARG A 205 -14.91 -1.01 -3.08
N VAL A 206 -13.70 -0.48 -3.06
CA VAL A 206 -12.46 -1.24 -2.89
C VAL A 206 -12.06 -1.17 -1.41
N PHE A 207 -11.74 -2.34 -0.84
CA PHE A 207 -11.06 -2.62 0.44
C PHE A 207 -11.89 -2.76 1.72
N GLU A 208 -12.13 -4.00 2.12
CA GLU A 208 -12.06 -4.41 3.53
C GLU A 208 -10.64 -4.94 3.79
N LEU A 209 -9.84 -4.20 4.58
CA LEU A 209 -8.53 -4.63 5.05
C LEU A 209 -8.69 -5.21 6.46
N SER A 210 -8.66 -6.53 6.58
CA SER A 210 -8.56 -7.22 7.88
C SER A 210 -7.13 -7.12 8.42
N THR A 211 -6.96 -6.39 9.51
CA THR A 211 -5.70 -6.30 10.28
C THR A 211 -5.47 -7.60 11.06
N VAL A 212 -4.31 -8.22 10.88
CA VAL A 212 -3.84 -9.33 11.73
C VAL A 212 -3.09 -8.72 12.91
N GLU A 213 -3.64 -8.84 14.12
CA GLU A 213 -2.93 -8.52 15.36
C GLU A 213 -1.91 -9.62 15.68
N PRO A 214 -0.68 -9.29 16.09
CA PRO A 214 0.23 -10.28 16.64
C PRO A 214 -0.05 -10.45 18.14
N GLU A 215 -0.70 -11.56 18.51
CA GLU A 215 -0.61 -12.11 19.86
C GLU A 215 0.76 -12.77 20.05
N ASP A 216 1.47 -12.41 21.12
CA ASP A 216 2.14 -13.34 22.02
C ASP A 216 2.84 -12.59 23.15
N LYS A 217 2.32 -12.75 24.39
CA LYS A 217 2.96 -12.28 25.62
C LYS A 217 4.08 -13.25 26.01
N ILE A 218 5.28 -12.73 26.25
CA ILE A 218 6.36 -13.50 26.88
C ILE A 218 6.12 -13.47 28.39
N GLU A 219 5.86 -14.63 28.98
CA GLU A 219 5.78 -14.74 30.44
C GLU A 219 7.15 -14.48 31.09
N PRO A 220 7.21 -13.70 32.18
CA PRO A 220 8.45 -13.48 32.91
C PRO A 220 8.95 -14.77 33.56
N MET A 221 10.28 -14.90 33.69
CA MET A 221 10.89 -15.95 34.52
C MET A 221 10.34 -15.85 35.94
N GLN A 222 9.48 -16.80 36.31
CA GLN A 222 9.08 -17.00 37.71
C GLN A 222 10.25 -17.63 38.45
N GLY A 223 10.71 -16.98 39.52
CA GLY A 223 11.60 -17.61 40.50
C GLY A 223 12.94 -16.90 40.73
N PHE A 224 12.92 -15.63 41.15
CA PHE A 224 14.02 -15.03 41.90
C PHE A 224 13.47 -14.34 43.16
N HIS A 225 12.80 -15.11 44.03
CA HIS A 225 12.59 -14.71 45.41
C HIS A 225 13.11 -15.82 46.31
N ARG A 226 14.39 -15.68 46.69
CA ARG A 226 14.83 -16.01 48.04
C ARG A 226 15.65 -14.82 48.52
N THR A 227 14.99 -13.96 49.30
CA THR A 227 15.68 -13.20 50.33
C THR A 227 16.42 -14.22 51.21
N PRO A 228 17.71 -14.02 51.51
CA PRO A 228 18.27 -14.60 52.71
C PRO A 228 17.76 -13.73 53.87
N ASP A 229 16.69 -14.19 54.52
CA ASP A 229 16.37 -13.72 55.87
C ASP A 229 17.34 -14.38 56.86
N GLU A 230 17.88 -13.55 57.75
CA GLU A 230 18.44 -13.84 59.09
C GLU A 230 19.71 -14.70 59.23
#